data_AF-A0A5C5X285-F1
#
_entry.id   AF-A0A5C5X285-F1
#
_cell.length_a   1.000
_cell.length_b   1.000
_cell.length_c   1.000
_cell.angle_alpha   90.00
_cell.angle_beta   90.00
_cell.angle_gamma   90.00
#
_symmetry.space_group_name_H-M   'P 1'
#
loop_
_entity.id
_entity.type
_entity.pdbx_description
1 polymer ?
#
loop_
_entity_poly.entity_id
_entity_poly.type
_entity_poly.pdbx_seq_one_letter_code
_entity_poly.pdbx_strand_id
1 'polypeptide(L)'
;MTDPSHNPMDNDESSSGPMNSDENSSAPMNSDENASAPIDSDGSSAGVGDGSQVPLPSELPPVEPPSAGMIIQLFLIPAVIVAVIVGVYTIFGTLASQELDWRQLVMDVKSENPHVRWRGALGLAQMLDADKQRGEESQNLDSNPEIAEALAELYSKLSSPSSPTDEEEKQIEFLSKALGRMNVQDVILPVFREGISPDRDVIVRKHSLIGIAMLAGSVQESGAKMKDPELVAELVEISREPERLLRHQAAYALGLMDSPAAQERLQELLQDPDQMTRVNAAIALARTSSTDGLFIFSELIDEGANWKMNPGSVETLDQESEYFERMLMLLNGVKAIGLLAPELTAEERSQLLESLDQLSASSQDAVLNSAILEVRAQLKNN
;
A
#
# COMPACT_ATOMS: atom_id res chain seq x y z
N MET A 1 2.07 55.49 -26.75
CA MET A 1 2.57 55.17 -28.12
C MET A 1 3.68 54.16 -27.94
N THR A 2 3.65 52.92 -28.39
CA THR A 2 2.71 52.10 -29.15
C THR A 2 3.37 50.71 -29.11
N ASP A 3 2.68 49.70 -28.61
CA ASP A 3 2.82 48.35 -29.16
C ASP A 3 2.27 48.41 -30.61
N PRO A 4 2.87 47.68 -31.56
CA PRO A 4 2.14 46.48 -32.00
C PRO A 4 3.04 45.30 -32.45
N SER A 5 2.68 44.13 -31.96
CA SER A 5 2.46 42.89 -32.72
C SER A 5 2.77 42.89 -34.23
N HIS A 6 3.60 41.93 -34.67
CA HIS A 6 3.30 41.08 -35.83
C HIS A 6 4.31 39.94 -35.97
N ASN A 7 3.81 38.71 -35.80
CA ASN A 7 4.26 37.57 -36.60
C ASN A 7 3.61 37.71 -37.99
N PRO A 8 4.24 37.23 -39.07
CA PRO A 8 3.55 36.16 -39.79
C PRO A 8 4.46 35.14 -40.50
N MET A 9 3.98 33.88 -40.44
CA MET A 9 3.72 32.98 -41.57
C MET A 9 4.88 32.44 -42.42
N ASP A 10 4.85 31.09 -42.52
CA ASP A 10 4.88 30.32 -43.76
C ASP A 10 6.22 30.21 -44.52
N ASN A 11 6.61 29.10 -45.12
CA ASN A 11 6.02 27.78 -45.29
C ASN A 11 7.09 26.87 -45.94
N ASP A 12 6.70 25.61 -46.09
CA ASP A 12 7.15 24.64 -47.09
C ASP A 12 8.34 23.74 -46.76
N GLU A 13 8.31 22.44 -47.05
CA GLU A 13 7.25 21.44 -47.28
C GLU A 13 8.00 20.18 -47.76
N SER A 14 7.31 19.04 -47.67
CA SER A 14 7.56 17.78 -48.40
C SER A 14 8.62 16.84 -47.80
N SER A 15 8.45 15.51 -47.80
CA SER A 15 7.32 14.63 -48.10
C SER A 15 7.84 13.20 -47.93
N SER A 16 7.10 12.34 -47.22
CA SER A 16 6.94 10.92 -47.55
C SER A 16 5.64 10.45 -46.89
N GLY A 17 4.67 10.09 -47.73
CA GLY A 17 3.26 9.96 -47.40
C GLY A 17 2.79 8.65 -46.72
N PRO A 18 1.47 8.44 -46.68
CA PRO A 18 0.77 7.54 -45.76
C PRO A 18 0.38 6.20 -46.40
N MET A 19 0.00 5.23 -45.55
CA MET A 19 -0.90 4.14 -45.92
C MET A 19 -1.95 3.89 -44.82
N ASN A 20 -3.20 4.26 -45.14
CA ASN A 20 -4.43 3.57 -44.72
C ASN A 20 -4.36 2.09 -45.20
N SER A 21 -5.14 1.12 -44.75
CA SER A 21 -6.60 1.11 -44.55
C SER A 21 -6.96 -0.26 -43.94
N ASP A 22 -7.82 -0.31 -42.93
CA ASP A 22 -9.19 -0.89 -43.00
C ASP A 22 -9.22 -2.24 -42.26
N GLU A 23 -10.21 -2.65 -41.48
CA GLU A 23 -11.62 -2.28 -41.30
C GLU A 23 -12.07 -2.86 -39.93
N ASN A 24 -12.69 -2.07 -39.06
CA ASN A 24 -14.14 -2.04 -38.78
C ASN A 24 -14.68 -3.27 -38.01
N SER A 25 -14.85 -3.17 -36.68
CA SER A 25 -16.13 -2.96 -35.98
C SER A 25 -17.20 -4.04 -36.20
N SER A 26 -17.64 -4.68 -35.11
CA SER A 26 -19.00 -4.59 -34.54
C SER A 26 -19.35 -5.83 -33.69
N ALA A 27 -19.81 -5.61 -32.45
CA ALA A 27 -20.67 -6.54 -31.69
C ALA A 27 -22.05 -6.70 -32.42
N PRO A 28 -23.01 -7.62 -32.09
CA PRO A 28 -23.40 -8.05 -30.73
C PRO A 28 -24.04 -9.47 -30.56
N MET A 29 -24.43 -9.76 -29.31
CA MET A 29 -25.62 -10.51 -28.79
C MET A 29 -26.11 -11.86 -29.38
N ASN A 30 -26.29 -12.79 -28.41
CA ASN A 30 -27.42 -13.70 -28.14
C ASN A 30 -27.70 -15.01 -28.91
N SER A 31 -28.07 -15.97 -28.05
CA SER A 31 -29.09 -17.03 -28.15
C SER A 31 -28.87 -18.27 -29.02
N ASP A 32 -28.79 -19.38 -28.28
CA ASP A 32 -29.52 -20.64 -28.43
C ASP A 32 -29.33 -21.58 -29.63
N GLU A 33 -29.54 -22.86 -29.29
CA GLU A 33 -29.85 -24.02 -30.13
C GLU A 33 -28.70 -24.86 -30.71
N ASN A 34 -28.36 -25.91 -29.94
CA ASN A 34 -28.71 -27.30 -30.28
C ASN A 34 -28.63 -27.72 -31.76
N ALA A 35 -27.61 -28.49 -32.14
CA ALA A 35 -27.76 -29.52 -33.16
C ALA A 35 -26.61 -30.54 -33.13
N SER A 36 -27.02 -31.80 -33.13
CA SER A 36 -26.22 -33.01 -33.15
C SER A 36 -25.57 -33.32 -34.51
N ALA A 37 -24.42 -34.01 -34.44
CA ALA A 37 -23.88 -35.00 -35.38
C ALA A 37 -23.36 -34.50 -36.76
N PRO A 38 -22.70 -35.35 -37.57
CA PRO A 38 -21.62 -36.30 -37.31
C PRO A 38 -20.41 -36.07 -38.26
N ILE A 39 -19.26 -36.70 -38.04
CA ILE A 39 -18.23 -36.85 -39.10
C ILE A 39 -18.00 -38.33 -39.33
N ASP A 40 -18.44 -38.76 -40.51
CA ASP A 40 -18.15 -40.04 -41.13
C ASP A 40 -16.65 -40.22 -41.34
N SER A 41 -16.16 -41.35 -40.84
CA SER A 41 -14.88 -41.93 -41.22
C SER A 41 -14.98 -42.50 -42.63
N ASP A 42 -13.96 -42.17 -43.42
CA ASP A 42 -13.75 -42.62 -44.79
C ASP A 42 -13.92 -44.12 -45.00
N GLY A 43 -14.34 -44.42 -46.22
CA GLY A 43 -14.69 -45.75 -46.69
C GLY A 43 -13.53 -46.74 -46.66
N SER A 44 -13.90 -48.02 -46.62
CA SER A 44 -13.66 -48.81 -47.82
C SER A 44 -14.63 -49.98 -47.91
N SER A 45 -15.24 -50.05 -49.09
CA SER A 45 -16.14 -51.08 -49.58
C SER A 45 -15.47 -52.45 -49.67
N ALA A 46 -16.20 -53.51 -49.29
CA ALA A 46 -16.73 -54.48 -50.26
C ALA A 46 -17.21 -55.76 -49.55
N GLY A 47 -18.42 -56.22 -49.91
CA GLY A 47 -18.81 -57.62 -49.72
C GLY A 47 -20.15 -57.82 -49.02
N VAL A 48 -21.23 -57.82 -49.79
CA VAL A 48 -22.59 -58.22 -49.39
C VAL A 48 -22.65 -59.72 -49.09
N GLY A 49 -23.31 -60.11 -48.00
CA GLY A 49 -23.67 -61.50 -47.68
C GLY A 49 -24.68 -61.60 -46.53
N ASP A 50 -25.80 -62.25 -46.81
CA ASP A 50 -27.11 -62.28 -46.15
C ASP A 50 -27.21 -63.16 -44.87
N GLY A 51 -28.13 -62.78 -43.97
CA GLY A 51 -28.93 -63.71 -43.16
C GLY A 51 -28.43 -64.16 -41.77
N SER A 52 -29.19 -63.78 -40.71
CA SER A 52 -29.77 -64.65 -39.64
C SER A 52 -29.80 -63.98 -38.25
N GLN A 53 -30.99 -63.84 -37.67
CA GLN A 53 -31.21 -63.47 -36.25
C GLN A 53 -30.81 -64.63 -35.32
N VAL A 54 -30.11 -64.33 -34.22
CA VAL A 54 -29.80 -65.27 -33.12
C VAL A 54 -30.45 -64.77 -31.82
N PRO A 55 -31.21 -65.58 -31.07
CA PRO A 55 -31.83 -65.17 -29.81
C PRO A 55 -30.85 -65.26 -28.62
N LEU A 56 -30.93 -64.31 -27.69
CA LEU A 56 -30.06 -64.24 -26.50
C LEU A 56 -30.52 -65.23 -25.40
N PRO A 57 -29.60 -66.01 -24.78
CA PRO A 57 -29.94 -66.95 -23.72
C PRO A 57 -30.05 -66.28 -22.34
N SER A 58 -31.08 -66.68 -21.60
CA SER A 58 -31.41 -66.28 -20.24
C SER A 58 -30.86 -67.29 -19.21
N GLU A 59 -29.68 -67.00 -18.66
CA GLU A 59 -29.20 -67.35 -17.30
C GLU A 59 -27.74 -66.88 -17.15
N LEU A 60 -27.46 -66.05 -16.13
CA LEU A 60 -26.09 -65.59 -15.83
C LEU A 60 -25.44 -66.49 -14.77
N PRO A 61 -24.16 -66.88 -14.92
CA PRO A 61 -23.46 -67.75 -13.98
C PRO A 61 -23.16 -67.05 -12.63
N PRO A 62 -22.96 -67.82 -11.54
CA PRO A 62 -22.79 -67.28 -10.20
C PRO A 62 -21.47 -66.51 -10.04
N VAL A 63 -21.53 -65.37 -9.33
CA VAL A 63 -20.38 -64.49 -9.07
C VAL A 63 -19.48 -65.06 -7.97
N GLU A 64 -18.24 -65.39 -8.33
CA GLU A 64 -17.18 -65.73 -7.37
C GLU A 64 -16.51 -64.45 -6.81
N PRO A 65 -16.22 -64.40 -5.49
CA PRO A 65 -15.53 -63.24 -4.91
C PRO A 65 -14.10 -63.12 -5.46
N PRO A 66 -13.60 -61.90 -5.68
CA PRO A 66 -12.27 -61.68 -6.26
C PRO A 66 -11.18 -62.31 -5.40
N SER A 67 -10.20 -62.92 -6.05
CA SER A 67 -9.08 -63.58 -5.38
C SER A 67 -8.26 -62.58 -4.57
N ALA A 68 -7.65 -63.04 -3.47
CA ALA A 68 -6.82 -62.19 -2.59
C ALA A 68 -5.68 -61.47 -3.37
N GLY A 69 -5.17 -62.08 -4.44
CA GLY A 69 -4.19 -61.45 -5.33
C GLY A 69 -4.75 -60.26 -6.12
N MET A 70 -6.02 -60.32 -6.53
CA MET A 70 -6.70 -59.24 -7.24
C MET A 70 -6.97 -58.04 -6.31
N ILE A 71 -7.26 -58.29 -5.03
CA ILE A 71 -7.39 -57.24 -4.01
C ILE A 71 -6.02 -56.58 -3.74
N ILE A 72 -4.95 -57.37 -3.62
CA ILE A 72 -3.60 -56.83 -3.47
C ILE A 72 -3.23 -55.97 -4.69
N GLN A 73 -3.53 -56.42 -5.91
CA GLN A 73 -3.25 -55.65 -7.13
C GLN A 73 -4.07 -54.35 -7.22
N LEU A 74 -5.35 -54.37 -6.82
CA LEU A 74 -6.25 -53.20 -6.88
C LEU A 74 -5.93 -52.14 -5.83
N PHE A 75 -5.38 -52.51 -4.67
CA PHE A 75 -5.12 -51.56 -3.58
C PHE A 75 -3.63 -51.27 -3.34
N LEU A 76 -2.73 -52.25 -3.48
CA LEU A 76 -1.31 -52.07 -3.16
C LEU A 76 -0.61 -51.18 -4.20
N ILE A 77 -0.85 -51.42 -5.49
CA ILE A 77 -0.20 -50.65 -6.55
C ILE A 77 -0.63 -49.17 -6.49
N PRO A 78 -1.94 -48.84 -6.42
CA PRO A 78 -2.35 -47.45 -6.23
C PRO A 78 -1.87 -46.84 -4.91
N ALA A 79 -1.89 -47.60 -3.80
CA ALA A 79 -1.39 -47.09 -2.52
C ALA A 79 0.10 -46.75 -2.54
N VAL A 80 0.93 -47.57 -3.21
CA VAL A 80 2.36 -47.29 -3.38
C VAL A 80 2.57 -46.07 -4.28
N ILE A 81 1.79 -45.93 -5.37
CA ILE A 81 1.86 -44.74 -6.23
C ILE A 81 1.50 -43.48 -5.43
N VAL A 82 0.40 -43.51 -4.65
CA VAL A 82 0.01 -42.39 -3.79
C VAL A 82 1.10 -42.09 -2.75
N ALA A 83 1.67 -43.11 -2.10
CA ALA A 83 2.75 -42.91 -1.14
C ALA A 83 4.00 -42.28 -1.77
N VAL A 84 4.36 -42.67 -2.99
CA VAL A 84 5.45 -42.05 -3.75
C VAL A 84 5.12 -40.61 -4.12
N ILE A 85 3.90 -40.33 -4.59
CA ILE A 85 3.47 -38.96 -4.92
C ILE A 85 3.48 -38.07 -3.68
N VAL A 86 2.95 -38.55 -2.55
CA VAL A 86 2.97 -37.83 -1.28
C VAL A 86 4.40 -37.63 -0.81
N GLY A 87 5.25 -38.66 -0.90
CA GLY A 87 6.68 -38.57 -0.55
C GLY A 87 7.41 -37.52 -1.38
N VAL A 88 7.24 -37.54 -2.70
CA VAL A 88 7.78 -36.54 -3.62
C VAL A 88 7.21 -35.16 -3.30
N TYR A 89 5.90 -35.03 -3.12
CA TYR A 89 5.26 -33.76 -2.74
C TYR A 89 5.79 -33.22 -1.40
N THR A 90 6.01 -34.06 -0.39
CA THR A 90 6.60 -33.65 0.89
C THR A 90 8.07 -33.28 0.76
N ILE A 91 8.86 -34.00 -0.03
CA ILE A 91 10.28 -33.68 -0.25
C ILE A 91 10.40 -32.36 -1.02
N PHE A 92 9.68 -32.20 -2.12
CA PHE A 92 9.69 -30.95 -2.87
C PHE A 92 8.98 -29.81 -2.14
N GLY A 93 7.95 -30.10 -1.34
CA GLY A 93 7.30 -29.12 -0.46
C GLY A 93 8.23 -28.63 0.65
N THR A 94 9.04 -29.51 1.24
CA THR A 94 10.04 -29.15 2.27
C THR A 94 11.31 -28.52 1.69
N LEU A 95 11.71 -28.89 0.47
CA LEU A 95 12.80 -28.21 -0.26
C LEU A 95 12.36 -26.86 -0.84
N ALA A 96 11.09 -26.71 -1.23
CA ALA A 96 10.49 -25.42 -1.59
C ALA A 96 10.18 -24.57 -0.35
N SER A 97 10.03 -25.19 0.83
CA SER A 97 10.10 -24.52 2.12
C SER A 97 11.55 -24.28 2.57
N GLN A 98 12.51 -24.20 1.65
CA GLN A 98 13.70 -23.38 1.90
C GLN A 98 13.17 -21.98 2.18
N GLU A 99 12.93 -21.71 3.45
CA GLU A 99 12.77 -20.37 3.99
C GLU A 99 13.79 -19.50 3.26
N LEU A 100 13.34 -18.45 2.55
CA LEU A 100 14.28 -17.42 2.12
C LEU A 100 15.06 -17.05 3.37
N ASP A 101 16.34 -17.39 3.40
CA ASP A 101 17.15 -17.20 4.59
C ASP A 101 17.40 -15.70 4.70
N TRP A 102 16.75 -15.04 5.65
CA TRP A 102 16.98 -13.62 5.89
C TRP A 102 18.47 -13.34 6.14
N ARG A 103 19.26 -14.32 6.60
CA ARG A 103 20.71 -14.17 6.73
C ARG A 103 21.39 -13.99 5.38
N GLN A 104 20.98 -14.77 4.36
CA GLN A 104 21.49 -14.59 3.01
C GLN A 104 21.08 -13.22 2.45
N LEU A 105 19.84 -12.80 2.69
CA LEU A 105 19.37 -11.48 2.26
C LEU A 105 20.12 -10.33 2.98
N VAL A 106 20.42 -10.48 4.27
CA VAL A 106 21.31 -9.56 5.01
C VAL A 106 22.71 -9.51 4.38
N MET A 107 23.28 -10.67 4.01
CA MET A 107 24.56 -10.69 3.27
C MET A 107 24.46 -9.98 1.92
N ASP A 108 23.35 -10.16 1.20
CA ASP A 108 23.11 -9.52 -0.09
C ASP A 108 23.01 -7.98 0.06
N VAL A 109 22.34 -7.48 1.11
CA VAL A 109 22.30 -6.04 1.46
C VAL A 109 23.70 -5.46 1.70
N LYS A 110 24.62 -6.26 2.25
CA LYS A 110 26.00 -5.83 2.47
C LYS A 110 26.90 -6.00 1.24
N SER A 111 26.34 -6.42 0.10
CA SER A 111 27.09 -6.58 -1.14
C SER A 111 27.64 -5.26 -1.67
N GLU A 112 28.85 -5.29 -2.23
CA GLU A 112 29.40 -4.16 -3.00
C GLU A 112 28.61 -3.89 -4.29
N ASN A 113 27.97 -4.92 -4.86
CA ASN A 113 27.16 -4.78 -6.07
C ASN A 113 25.82 -4.08 -5.78
N PRO A 114 25.55 -2.89 -6.35
CA PRO A 114 24.31 -2.14 -6.09
C PRO A 114 23.02 -2.91 -6.37
N HIS A 115 22.97 -3.68 -7.46
CA HIS A 115 21.77 -4.44 -7.82
C HIS A 115 21.52 -5.62 -6.87
N VAL A 116 22.58 -6.26 -6.38
CA VAL A 116 22.46 -7.34 -5.39
C VAL A 116 22.00 -6.77 -4.05
N ARG A 117 22.62 -5.66 -3.63
CA ARG A 117 22.28 -4.93 -2.42
C ARG A 117 20.82 -4.49 -2.37
N TRP A 118 20.35 -3.86 -3.44
CA TRP A 118 18.96 -3.43 -3.52
C TRP A 118 17.97 -4.61 -3.54
N ARG A 119 18.30 -5.69 -4.27
CA ARG A 119 17.48 -6.90 -4.27
C ARG A 119 17.40 -7.56 -2.89
N GLY A 120 18.52 -7.58 -2.15
CA GLY A 120 18.56 -8.07 -0.77
C GLY A 120 17.63 -7.26 0.14
N ALA A 121 17.66 -5.93 0.03
CA ALA A 121 16.81 -5.04 0.84
C ALA A 121 15.32 -5.24 0.53
N LEU A 122 14.95 -5.34 -0.75
CA LEU A 122 13.59 -5.63 -1.16
C LEU A 122 13.12 -7.01 -0.67
N GLY A 123 13.98 -8.02 -0.77
CA GLY A 123 13.71 -9.36 -0.27
C GLY A 123 13.48 -9.38 1.25
N LEU A 124 14.30 -8.65 2.03
CA LEU A 124 14.09 -8.53 3.48
C LEU A 124 12.74 -7.89 3.80
N ALA A 125 12.37 -6.81 3.14
CA ALA A 125 11.08 -6.16 3.40
C ALA A 125 9.89 -7.08 3.08
N GLN A 126 9.94 -7.79 1.94
CA GLN A 126 8.90 -8.77 1.59
C GLN A 126 8.81 -9.88 2.64
N MET A 127 9.94 -10.30 3.18
CA MET A 127 10.01 -11.33 4.20
C MET A 127 9.50 -10.83 5.57
N LEU A 128 9.77 -9.57 5.93
CA LEU A 128 9.20 -8.93 7.11
C LEU A 128 7.65 -8.87 7.02
N ASP A 129 7.13 -8.45 5.86
CA ASP A 129 5.68 -8.42 5.63
C ASP A 129 5.06 -9.82 5.68
N ALA A 130 5.71 -10.81 5.05
CA ALA A 130 5.25 -12.19 5.06
C ALA A 130 5.28 -12.79 6.47
N ASP A 131 6.31 -12.49 7.28
CA ASP A 131 6.42 -12.97 8.64
C ASP A 131 5.35 -12.37 9.55
N LYS A 132 5.08 -11.06 9.43
CA LYS A 132 4.00 -10.39 10.17
C LYS A 132 2.62 -10.99 9.84
N GLN A 133 2.39 -11.39 8.60
CA GLN A 133 1.13 -12.02 8.17
C GLN A 133 0.90 -13.43 8.75
N ARG A 134 1.95 -14.09 9.27
CA ARG A 134 1.82 -15.40 9.93
C ARG A 134 1.18 -15.33 11.31
N GLY A 135 1.02 -14.13 11.89
CA GLY A 135 0.40 -13.96 13.21
C GLY A 135 1.15 -14.72 14.30
N GLU A 136 0.50 -15.67 14.95
CA GLU A 136 1.09 -16.46 16.05
C GLU A 136 2.30 -17.31 15.63
N GLU A 137 2.43 -17.62 14.34
CA GLU A 137 3.58 -18.36 13.77
C GLU A 137 4.72 -17.44 13.30
N SER A 138 4.63 -16.14 13.58
CA SER A 138 5.69 -15.17 13.25
C SER A 138 7.00 -15.48 14.00
N GLN A 139 8.11 -15.30 13.31
CA GLN A 139 9.46 -15.37 13.89
C GLN A 139 9.87 -14.04 14.56
N ASN A 140 8.99 -13.03 14.56
CA ASN A 140 9.23 -11.67 15.03
C ASN A 140 10.46 -11.04 14.35
N LEU A 141 10.55 -11.19 13.03
CA LEU A 141 11.70 -10.69 12.26
C LEU A 141 11.83 -9.16 12.29
N ASP A 142 10.75 -8.45 12.55
CA ASP A 142 10.72 -6.99 12.77
C ASP A 142 11.52 -6.57 14.01
N SER A 143 11.76 -7.48 14.94
CA SER A 143 12.57 -7.28 16.15
C SER A 143 13.99 -7.83 16.00
N ASN A 144 14.40 -8.29 14.81
CA ASN A 144 15.72 -8.84 14.56
C ASN A 144 16.77 -7.71 14.37
N PRO A 145 17.80 -7.61 15.24
CA PRO A 145 18.79 -6.55 15.16
C PRO A 145 19.69 -6.65 13.93
N GLU A 146 20.00 -7.85 13.43
CA GLU A 146 20.88 -8.04 12.26
C GLU A 146 20.21 -7.55 10.97
N ILE A 147 18.88 -7.73 10.86
CA ILE A 147 18.08 -7.16 9.77
C ILE A 147 18.06 -5.64 9.89
N ALA A 148 17.79 -5.12 11.10
CA ALA A 148 17.72 -3.68 11.34
C ALA A 148 19.06 -3.00 11.03
N GLU A 149 20.17 -3.55 11.50
CA GLU A 149 21.53 -3.07 11.24
C GLU A 149 21.83 -3.06 9.75
N ALA A 150 21.52 -4.13 9.02
CA ALA A 150 21.79 -4.19 7.58
C ALA A 150 21.02 -3.12 6.79
N LEU A 151 19.72 -2.94 7.09
CA LEU A 151 18.90 -1.92 6.44
C LEU A 151 19.32 -0.50 6.86
N ALA A 152 19.71 -0.30 8.13
CA ALA A 152 20.14 0.99 8.66
C ALA A 152 21.51 1.41 8.12
N GLU A 153 22.45 0.47 7.97
CA GLU A 153 23.73 0.67 7.28
C GLU A 153 23.51 1.10 5.83
N LEU A 154 22.60 0.43 5.11
CA LEU A 154 22.25 0.80 3.74
C LEU A 154 21.60 2.19 3.67
N TYR A 155 20.65 2.49 4.56
CA TYR A 155 20.02 3.81 4.63
C TYR A 155 21.06 4.91 4.85
N SER A 156 21.99 4.71 5.81
CA SER A 156 23.06 5.66 6.13
C SER A 156 23.99 5.88 4.93
N LYS A 157 24.32 4.81 4.19
CA LYS A 157 25.15 4.87 2.98
C LYS A 157 24.51 5.71 1.87
N LEU A 158 23.19 5.64 1.71
CA LEU A 158 22.44 6.41 0.72
C LEU A 158 22.17 7.85 1.18
N SER A 159 22.12 8.09 2.49
CA SER A 159 21.82 9.38 3.12
C SER A 159 23.01 10.35 3.15
N SER A 160 23.83 10.36 2.10
CA SER A 160 24.98 11.26 1.97
C SER A 160 24.56 12.74 2.02
N PRO A 161 25.45 13.69 2.39
CA PRO A 161 25.10 15.11 2.42
C PRO A 161 24.75 15.72 1.06
N SER A 162 25.11 15.07 -0.05
CA SER A 162 24.72 15.49 -1.40
C SER A 162 23.28 15.09 -1.74
N SER A 163 22.64 15.85 -2.62
CA SER A 163 21.31 15.52 -3.11
C SER A 163 21.28 14.12 -3.74
N PRO A 164 20.33 13.26 -3.34
CA PRO A 164 20.20 11.93 -3.89
C PRO A 164 19.75 11.98 -5.35
N THR A 165 20.14 10.97 -6.13
CA THR A 165 19.52 10.71 -7.43
C THR A 165 18.07 10.22 -7.27
N ASP A 166 17.25 10.30 -8.33
CA ASP A 166 15.86 9.79 -8.32
C ASP A 166 15.75 8.32 -7.91
N GLU A 167 16.78 7.51 -8.23
CA GLU A 167 16.83 6.10 -7.80
C GLU A 167 17.13 6.00 -6.31
N GLU A 168 18.10 6.76 -5.81
CA GLU A 168 18.47 6.78 -4.39
C GLU A 168 17.34 7.35 -3.52
N GLU A 169 16.61 8.38 -3.97
CA GLU A 169 15.44 8.90 -3.26
C GLU A 169 14.39 7.80 -3.06
N LYS A 170 14.07 7.02 -4.10
CA LYS A 170 13.12 5.89 -4.00
C LYS A 170 13.63 4.81 -3.03
N GLN A 171 14.93 4.55 -3.02
CA GLN A 171 15.54 3.60 -2.08
C GLN A 171 15.49 4.11 -0.64
N ILE A 172 15.79 5.39 -0.42
CA ILE A 172 15.71 6.08 0.88
C ILE A 172 14.27 6.06 1.39
N GLU A 173 13.30 6.39 0.54
CA GLU A 173 11.87 6.34 0.88
C GLU A 173 11.44 4.93 1.32
N PHE A 174 11.86 3.92 0.57
CA PHE A 174 11.53 2.54 0.88
C PHE A 174 12.16 2.10 2.20
N LEU A 175 13.44 2.38 2.38
CA LEU A 175 14.20 2.00 3.58
C LEU A 175 13.69 2.73 4.81
N SER A 176 13.31 4.01 4.72
CA SER A 176 12.73 4.74 5.85
C SER A 176 11.42 4.10 6.31
N LYS A 177 10.58 3.64 5.38
CA LYS A 177 9.34 2.93 5.69
C LYS A 177 9.61 1.54 6.27
N ALA A 178 10.58 0.80 5.74
CA ALA A 178 10.94 -0.53 6.23
C ALA A 178 11.49 -0.43 7.66
N LEU A 179 12.49 0.43 7.89
CA LEU A 179 13.08 0.68 9.20
C LEU A 179 12.06 1.21 10.20
N GLY A 180 11.20 2.17 9.82
CA GLY A 180 10.18 2.72 10.71
C GLY A 180 9.15 1.70 11.21
N ARG A 181 9.00 0.55 10.55
CA ARG A 181 8.12 -0.54 11.00
C ARG A 181 8.81 -1.56 11.91
N MET A 182 10.13 -1.49 12.05
CA MET A 182 10.89 -2.43 12.86
C MET A 182 10.87 -2.03 14.34
N ASN A 183 11.00 -3.02 15.21
CA ASN A 183 10.98 -2.87 16.67
C ASN A 183 12.40 -2.97 17.27
N VAL A 184 13.36 -2.27 16.65
CA VAL A 184 14.77 -2.23 17.08
C VAL A 184 15.23 -0.77 17.24
N GLN A 185 14.56 -0.06 18.15
CA GLN A 185 14.67 1.40 18.30
C GLN A 185 16.12 1.89 18.48
N ASP A 186 16.92 1.18 19.29
CA ASP A 186 18.30 1.57 19.60
C ASP A 186 19.22 1.58 18.37
N VAL A 187 18.89 0.80 17.33
CA VAL A 187 19.62 0.77 16.05
C VAL A 187 19.08 1.83 15.09
N ILE A 188 17.76 1.99 15.04
CA ILE A 188 17.08 2.78 14.02
C ILE A 188 17.12 4.27 14.33
N LEU A 189 16.89 4.65 15.59
CA LEU A 189 16.73 6.04 15.99
C LEU A 189 18.01 6.88 15.75
N PRO A 190 19.23 6.40 16.05
CA PRO A 190 20.45 7.15 15.74
C PRO A 190 20.58 7.52 14.26
N VAL A 191 20.21 6.59 13.37
CA VAL A 191 20.31 6.79 11.91
C VAL A 191 19.30 7.83 11.42
N PHE A 192 18.07 7.80 11.92
CA PHE A 192 17.10 8.85 11.58
C PHE A 192 17.45 10.20 12.21
N ARG A 193 18.00 10.24 13.43
CA ARG A 193 18.51 11.49 14.05
C ARG A 193 19.66 12.10 13.25
N GLU A 194 20.58 11.28 12.75
CA GLU A 194 21.60 11.74 11.80
C GLU A 194 20.94 12.30 10.52
N GLY A 195 19.97 11.59 9.95
CA GLY A 195 19.31 11.98 8.71
C GLY A 195 18.45 13.26 8.78
N ILE A 196 17.95 13.65 9.96
CA ILE A 196 17.24 14.93 10.15
C ILE A 196 18.18 16.14 10.38
N SER A 197 19.49 15.90 10.48
CA SER A 197 20.48 16.95 10.77
C SER A 197 20.44 18.09 9.73
N PRO A 198 20.70 19.35 10.11
CA PRO A 198 20.57 20.50 9.21
C PRO A 198 21.53 20.50 7.99
N ASP A 199 22.61 19.71 8.04
CA ASP A 199 23.58 19.55 6.96
C ASP A 199 23.16 18.51 5.91
N ARG A 200 22.04 17.83 6.10
CA ARG A 200 21.51 16.83 5.16
C ARG A 200 20.59 17.46 4.12
N ASP A 201 20.53 16.80 2.96
CA ASP A 201 19.60 17.17 1.90
C ASP A 201 18.14 17.08 2.39
N VAL A 202 17.29 17.99 1.91
CA VAL A 202 15.87 18.10 2.31
C VAL A 202 15.11 16.78 2.11
N ILE A 203 15.45 15.99 1.09
CA ILE A 203 14.83 14.69 0.80
C ILE A 203 15.20 13.67 1.87
N VAL A 204 16.48 13.60 2.27
CA VAL A 204 16.93 12.72 3.37
C VAL A 204 16.25 13.11 4.68
N ARG A 205 16.18 14.41 4.98
CA ARG A 205 15.52 14.94 6.19
C ARG A 205 14.04 14.59 6.22
N LYS A 206 13.33 14.79 5.10
CA LYS A 206 11.92 14.40 4.93
C LYS A 206 11.71 12.92 5.21
N HIS A 207 12.48 12.03 4.59
CA HIS A 207 12.31 10.59 4.78
C HIS A 207 12.73 10.12 6.17
N SER A 208 13.70 10.77 6.80
CA SER A 208 14.06 10.52 8.20
C SER A 208 12.93 10.89 9.16
N LEU A 209 12.27 12.05 8.95
CA LEU A 209 11.09 12.45 9.73
C LEU A 209 9.92 11.47 9.56
N ILE A 210 9.68 10.99 8.33
CA ILE A 210 8.68 9.94 8.07
C ILE A 210 9.04 8.65 8.81
N GLY A 211 10.31 8.24 8.77
CA GLY A 211 10.82 7.07 9.48
C GLY A 211 10.63 7.17 10.99
N ILE A 212 10.94 8.34 11.58
CA ILE A 212 10.71 8.63 13.01
C ILE A 212 9.23 8.54 13.35
N ALA A 213 8.36 9.14 12.53
CA ALA A 213 6.92 9.09 12.78
C ALA A 213 6.38 7.65 12.70
N MET A 214 6.85 6.85 11.74
CA MET A 214 6.47 5.44 11.64
C MET A 214 6.96 4.63 12.85
N LEU A 215 8.19 4.89 13.31
CA LEU A 215 8.74 4.26 14.51
C LEU A 215 7.95 4.63 15.77
N ALA A 216 7.60 5.91 15.94
CA ALA A 216 6.77 6.35 17.05
C ALA A 216 5.36 5.72 16.99
N GLY A 217 4.79 5.59 15.80
CA GLY A 217 3.52 4.89 15.56
C GLY A 217 3.58 3.41 15.91
N SER A 218 4.64 2.69 15.53
CA SER A 218 4.80 1.27 15.87
C SER A 218 4.95 1.05 17.38
N VAL A 219 5.69 1.94 18.05
CA VAL A 219 5.76 1.97 19.52
C VAL A 219 4.38 2.19 20.13
N GLN A 220 3.56 3.09 19.57
CA GLN A 220 2.19 3.31 20.02
C GLN A 220 1.29 2.09 19.82
N GLU A 221 1.39 1.41 18.67
CA GLU A 221 0.64 0.18 18.39
C GLU A 221 0.95 -0.95 19.38
N SER A 222 2.19 -1.00 19.89
CA SER A 222 2.59 -1.93 20.95
C SER A 222 2.02 -1.58 22.35
N GLY A 223 1.26 -0.48 22.46
CA GLY A 223 0.71 0.03 23.72
C GLY A 223 1.69 0.86 24.55
N ALA A 224 2.89 1.12 24.03
CA ALA A 224 3.86 2.01 24.64
C ALA A 224 3.70 3.45 24.10
N LYS A 225 4.49 4.39 24.62
CA LYS A 225 4.59 5.73 24.07
C LYS A 225 6.05 6.12 23.93
N MET A 226 6.41 6.78 22.85
CA MET A 226 7.79 7.23 22.64
C MET A 226 8.08 8.46 23.50
N LYS A 227 9.13 8.35 24.31
CA LYS A 227 9.62 9.41 25.20
C LYS A 227 11.09 9.64 24.92
N ASP A 228 11.38 10.68 24.17
CA ASP A 228 12.75 11.13 23.90
C ASP A 228 12.76 12.67 23.93
N PRO A 229 13.15 13.29 25.06
CA PRO A 229 13.20 14.74 25.19
C PRO A 229 14.16 15.42 24.19
N GLU A 230 15.24 14.75 23.79
CA GLU A 230 16.20 15.31 22.84
C GLU A 230 15.62 15.31 21.44
N LEU A 231 15.03 14.18 21.01
CA LEU A 231 14.33 14.11 19.74
C LEU A 231 13.17 15.11 19.67
N VAL A 232 12.43 15.29 20.76
CA VAL A 232 11.38 16.32 20.82
C VAL A 232 11.97 17.72 20.61
N ALA A 233 13.11 18.04 21.24
CA ALA A 233 13.76 19.33 21.03
C ALA A 233 14.19 19.51 19.55
N GLU A 234 14.75 18.48 18.92
CA GLU A 234 15.12 18.50 17.51
C GLU A 234 13.90 18.71 16.60
N LEU A 235 12.81 17.97 16.82
CA LEU A 235 11.57 18.10 16.06
C LEU A 235 10.92 19.48 16.24
N VAL A 236 10.99 20.06 17.44
CA VAL A 236 10.53 21.42 17.70
C VAL A 236 11.32 22.44 16.88
N GLU A 237 12.65 22.32 16.81
CA GLU A 237 13.47 23.22 15.98
C GLU A 237 13.17 23.04 14.49
N ILE A 238 13.06 21.81 13.99
CA ILE A 238 12.71 21.54 12.59
C ILE A 238 11.33 22.12 12.23
N SER A 239 10.37 22.07 13.17
CA SER A 239 9.05 22.66 12.97
C SER A 239 9.04 24.19 12.84
N ARG A 240 10.17 24.87 13.05
CA ARG A 240 10.35 26.32 12.90
C ARG A 240 11.07 26.71 11.61
N GLU A 241 11.50 25.73 10.82
CA GLU A 241 12.26 25.98 9.60
C GLU A 241 11.42 26.60 8.48
N PRO A 242 12.05 27.35 7.56
CA PRO A 242 11.34 27.99 6.45
C PRO A 242 10.71 26.97 5.48
N GLU A 243 11.29 25.78 5.37
CA GLU A 243 10.82 24.73 4.46
C GLU A 243 9.49 24.13 4.95
N ARG A 244 8.41 24.37 4.20
CA ARG A 244 7.05 23.92 4.54
C ARG A 244 6.97 22.41 4.68
N LEU A 245 7.72 21.68 3.84
CA LEU A 245 7.76 20.22 3.86
C LEU A 245 8.26 19.70 5.21
N LEU A 246 9.33 20.30 5.74
CA LEU A 246 9.89 19.89 7.02
C LEU A 246 8.98 20.25 8.19
N ARG A 247 8.31 21.41 8.14
CA ARG A 247 7.37 21.83 9.20
C ARG A 247 6.22 20.85 9.37
N HIS A 248 5.52 20.48 8.30
CA HIS A 248 4.37 19.58 8.45
C HIS A 248 4.79 18.15 8.81
N GLN A 249 5.97 17.68 8.37
CA GLN A 249 6.49 16.37 8.77
C GLN A 249 6.89 16.36 10.26
N ALA A 250 7.54 17.43 10.74
CA ALA A 250 7.84 17.58 12.16
C ALA A 250 6.57 17.68 13.01
N ALA A 251 5.54 18.41 12.57
CA ALA A 251 4.25 18.48 13.24
C ALA A 251 3.61 17.08 13.38
N TYR A 252 3.68 16.26 12.31
CA TYR A 252 3.17 14.89 12.35
C TYR A 252 3.95 14.02 13.35
N ALA A 253 5.28 14.08 13.33
CA ALA A 253 6.13 13.33 14.26
C ALA A 253 5.92 13.77 15.73
N LEU A 254 5.85 15.07 16.00
CA LEU A 254 5.57 15.62 17.34
C LEU A 254 4.26 15.07 17.92
N GLY A 255 3.24 14.87 17.08
CA GLY A 255 1.95 14.30 17.50
C GLY A 255 1.99 12.85 17.98
N LEU A 256 3.10 12.15 17.76
CA LEU A 256 3.32 10.78 18.19
C LEU A 256 4.26 10.70 19.42
N MET A 257 4.75 11.84 19.90
CA MET A 257 5.64 11.94 21.05
C MET A 257 4.86 12.22 22.34
N ASP A 258 5.14 11.48 23.41
CA ASP A 258 4.55 11.73 24.73
C ASP A 258 5.35 12.81 25.48
N SER A 259 5.13 14.07 25.10
CA SER A 259 5.85 15.21 25.66
C SER A 259 4.98 16.47 25.78
N PRO A 260 4.96 17.13 26.96
CA PRO A 260 4.32 18.43 27.12
C PRO A 260 4.89 19.50 26.17
N ALA A 261 6.19 19.48 25.90
CA ALA A 261 6.82 20.42 24.97
C ALA A 261 6.36 20.19 23.53
N ALA A 262 6.07 18.94 23.14
CA ALA A 262 5.47 18.64 21.86
C ALA A 262 4.04 19.21 21.79
N GLN A 263 3.23 19.04 22.84
CA GLN A 263 1.87 19.59 22.91
C GLN A 263 1.85 21.12 22.81
N GLU A 264 2.70 21.82 23.57
CA GLU A 264 2.84 23.27 23.49
C GLU A 264 3.19 23.72 22.07
N ARG A 265 4.16 23.06 21.43
CA ARG A 265 4.54 23.40 20.06
C ARG A 265 3.41 23.12 19.05
N LEU A 266 2.66 22.03 19.22
CA LEU A 266 1.52 21.72 18.36
C LEU A 266 0.41 22.78 18.47
N GLN A 267 0.17 23.34 19.65
CA GLN A 267 -0.77 24.46 19.82
C GLN A 267 -0.31 25.70 19.05
N GLU A 268 1.00 26.02 19.06
CA GLU A 268 1.54 27.12 18.26
C GLU A 268 1.37 26.86 16.74
N LEU A 269 1.58 25.62 16.30
CA LEU A 269 1.49 25.22 14.89
C LEU A 269 0.06 25.28 14.32
N LEU A 270 -0.98 25.39 15.15
CA LEU A 270 -2.34 25.71 14.71
C LEU A 270 -2.44 27.07 13.99
N GLN A 271 -1.43 27.93 14.14
CA GLN A 271 -1.35 29.24 13.48
C GLN A 271 -0.28 29.28 12.36
N ASP A 272 0.25 28.12 11.93
CA ASP A 272 1.25 28.08 10.84
C ASP A 272 0.64 28.58 9.51
N PRO A 273 1.40 29.35 8.70
CA PRO A 273 0.92 29.80 7.39
C PRO A 273 0.62 28.64 6.43
N ASP A 274 1.28 27.49 6.57
CA ASP A 274 1.07 26.31 5.73
C ASP A 274 -0.12 25.47 6.24
N GLN A 275 -1.11 25.24 5.36
CA GLN A 275 -2.35 24.53 5.71
C GLN A 275 -2.09 23.09 6.18
N MET A 276 -1.22 22.35 5.49
CA MET A 276 -0.88 20.96 5.86
C MET A 276 -0.26 20.90 7.26
N THR A 277 0.57 21.89 7.61
CA THR A 277 1.15 22.02 8.94
C THR A 277 0.07 22.23 10.02
N ARG A 278 -0.89 23.15 9.80
CA ARG A 278 -2.02 23.36 10.73
C ARG A 278 -2.87 22.09 10.89
N VAL A 279 -3.18 21.42 9.78
CA VAL A 279 -3.97 20.18 9.78
C VAL A 279 -3.26 19.08 10.56
N ASN A 280 -1.95 18.86 10.33
CA ASN A 280 -1.17 17.88 11.08
C ASN A 280 -1.12 18.20 12.59
N ALA A 281 -0.99 19.48 12.95
CA ALA A 281 -1.03 19.91 14.34
C ALA A 281 -2.40 19.65 15.00
N ALA A 282 -3.49 19.96 14.31
CA ALA A 282 -4.84 19.69 14.79
C ALA A 282 -5.10 18.18 14.94
N ILE A 283 -4.67 17.35 13.99
CA ILE A 283 -4.80 15.88 14.07
C ILE A 283 -4.01 15.35 15.28
N ALA A 284 -2.80 15.84 15.48
CA ALA A 284 -1.97 15.45 16.61
C ALA A 284 -2.65 15.76 17.95
N LEU A 285 -3.22 16.95 18.12
CA LEU A 285 -3.98 17.33 19.31
C LEU A 285 -5.23 16.47 19.50
N ALA A 286 -5.95 16.16 18.41
CA ALA A 286 -7.12 15.29 18.44
C ALA A 286 -6.82 13.87 18.93
N ARG A 287 -5.63 13.30 18.62
CA ARG A 287 -5.19 12.00 19.16
C ARG A 287 -5.04 11.99 20.68
N THR A 288 -4.86 13.15 21.28
CA THR A 288 -4.80 13.35 22.74
C THR A 288 -6.11 13.86 23.32
N SER A 289 -7.22 13.75 22.57
CA SER A 289 -8.56 14.24 22.94
C SER A 289 -8.65 15.76 23.15
N SER A 290 -7.70 16.55 22.63
CA SER A 290 -7.81 18.01 22.67
C SER A 290 -8.65 18.52 21.50
N THR A 291 -9.64 19.37 21.81
CA THR A 291 -10.49 20.05 20.83
C THR A 291 -9.94 21.39 20.36
N ASP A 292 -8.75 21.80 20.83
CA ASP A 292 -8.15 23.12 20.51
C ASP A 292 -7.99 23.35 19.00
N GLY A 293 -7.78 22.27 18.23
CA GLY A 293 -7.64 22.31 16.77
C GLY A 293 -8.93 22.12 15.98
N LEU A 294 -10.11 22.01 16.63
CA LEU A 294 -11.37 21.66 15.96
C LEU A 294 -11.72 22.60 14.80
N PHE A 295 -11.48 23.90 14.98
CA PHE A 295 -11.77 24.92 13.98
C PHE A 295 -11.02 24.70 12.65
N ILE A 296 -9.83 24.09 12.69
CA ILE A 296 -9.05 23.74 11.49
C ILE A 296 -9.79 22.67 10.67
N PHE A 297 -10.44 21.70 11.32
CA PHE A 297 -11.22 20.69 10.62
C PHE A 297 -12.49 21.27 10.00
N SER A 298 -13.16 22.20 10.68
CA SER A 298 -14.31 22.91 10.14
C SER A 298 -13.92 23.72 8.89
N GLU A 299 -12.86 24.53 8.97
CA GLU A 299 -12.31 25.29 7.83
C GLU A 299 -11.97 24.36 6.66
N LEU A 300 -11.26 23.25 6.94
CA LEU A 300 -10.87 22.28 5.92
C LEU A 300 -12.06 21.62 5.22
N ILE A 301 -13.12 21.25 5.95
CA ILE A 301 -14.31 20.62 5.37
C ILE A 301 -15.08 21.62 4.50
N ASP A 302 -15.26 22.85 5.00
CA ASP A 302 -15.97 23.90 4.27
C ASP A 302 -15.22 24.29 2.99
N GLU A 303 -13.88 24.38 3.05
CA GLU A 303 -13.04 24.54 1.85
C GLU A 303 -13.14 23.32 0.92
N GLY A 304 -13.07 22.12 1.49
CA GLY A 304 -13.16 20.85 0.77
C GLY A 304 -14.43 20.71 -0.06
N ALA A 305 -15.56 21.23 0.44
CA ALA A 305 -16.82 21.23 -0.29
C ALA A 305 -16.75 22.04 -1.61
N ASN A 306 -15.84 23.02 -1.68
CA ASN A 306 -15.62 23.81 -2.89
C ASN A 306 -14.63 23.16 -3.87
N TRP A 307 -13.81 22.19 -3.42
CA TRP A 307 -12.85 21.50 -4.27
C TRP A 307 -13.48 20.51 -5.25
N LYS A 308 -14.74 20.11 -5.03
CA LYS A 308 -15.49 19.18 -5.89
C LYS A 308 -14.70 17.91 -6.20
N MET A 309 -14.23 17.24 -5.14
CA MET A 309 -13.34 16.09 -5.21
C MET A 309 -13.90 15.04 -6.19
N ASN A 310 -13.24 14.88 -7.33
CA ASN A 310 -13.60 13.94 -8.38
C ASN A 310 -12.31 13.29 -8.93
N PRO A 311 -12.11 11.98 -8.73
CA PRO A 311 -10.92 11.31 -9.27
C PRO A 311 -10.89 11.32 -10.81
N GLY A 312 -12.06 11.41 -11.46
CA GLY A 312 -12.17 11.48 -12.91
C GLY A 312 -11.80 12.83 -13.53
N SER A 313 -11.54 13.87 -12.74
CA SER A 313 -11.06 15.18 -13.25
C SER A 313 -9.54 15.35 -13.21
N VAL A 314 -8.81 14.31 -12.79
CA VAL A 314 -7.35 14.31 -12.76
C VAL A 314 -6.82 13.88 -14.13
N GLU A 315 -6.21 14.81 -14.85
CA GLU A 315 -5.67 14.58 -16.21
C GLU A 315 -4.14 14.73 -16.26
N THR A 316 -3.56 15.52 -15.35
CA THR A 316 -2.11 15.81 -15.30
C THR A 316 -1.48 15.38 -13.98
N LEU A 317 -0.16 15.21 -13.97
CA LEU A 317 0.62 14.89 -12.76
C LEU A 317 0.51 15.97 -11.67
N ASP A 318 0.42 17.24 -12.08
CA ASP A 318 0.25 18.35 -11.14
C ASP A 318 -1.13 18.29 -10.46
N GLN A 319 -2.18 18.00 -11.24
CA GLN A 319 -3.53 17.78 -10.71
C GLN A 319 -3.60 16.55 -9.82
N GLU A 320 -2.87 15.48 -10.17
CA GLU A 320 -2.79 14.27 -9.35
C GLU A 320 -2.17 14.57 -7.98
N SER A 321 -1.07 15.33 -7.97
CA SER A 321 -0.38 15.73 -6.74
C SER A 321 -1.27 16.59 -5.85
N GLU A 322 -1.92 17.61 -6.43
CA GLU A 322 -2.86 18.48 -5.69
C GLU A 322 -4.08 17.71 -5.17
N TYR A 323 -4.65 16.83 -6.00
CA TYR A 323 -5.76 15.97 -5.63
C TYR A 323 -5.38 15.07 -4.45
N PHE A 324 -4.21 14.44 -4.52
CA PHE A 324 -3.70 13.57 -3.47
C PHE A 324 -3.51 14.33 -2.16
N GLU A 325 -2.89 15.52 -2.17
CA GLU A 325 -2.71 16.34 -0.96
C GLU A 325 -4.06 16.73 -0.32
N ARG A 326 -5.01 17.19 -1.13
CA ARG A 326 -6.37 17.55 -0.67
C ARG A 326 -7.11 16.34 -0.10
N MET A 327 -7.04 15.20 -0.79
CA MET A 327 -7.65 13.95 -0.34
C MET A 327 -7.06 13.50 1.00
N LEU A 328 -5.75 13.55 1.13
CA LEU A 328 -5.04 13.17 2.35
C LEU A 328 -5.47 14.07 3.52
N MET A 329 -5.50 15.39 3.33
CA MET A 329 -5.95 16.33 4.36
C MET A 329 -7.41 16.03 4.77
N LEU A 330 -8.33 15.91 3.81
CA LEU A 330 -9.74 15.67 4.10
C LEU A 330 -9.96 14.34 4.82
N LEU A 331 -9.37 13.25 4.35
CA LEU A 331 -9.51 11.94 4.99
C LEU A 331 -9.00 11.96 6.42
N ASN A 332 -7.85 12.61 6.66
CA ASN A 332 -7.27 12.69 7.99
C ASN A 332 -8.08 13.61 8.91
N GLY A 333 -8.55 14.76 8.42
CA GLY A 333 -9.40 15.68 9.17
C GLY A 333 -10.75 15.09 9.54
N VAL A 334 -11.41 14.41 8.59
CA VAL A 334 -12.68 13.69 8.83
C VAL A 334 -12.48 12.62 9.91
N LYS A 335 -11.45 11.78 9.79
CA LYS A 335 -11.15 10.76 10.82
C LYS A 335 -10.86 11.38 12.19
N ALA A 336 -10.14 12.51 12.24
CA ALA A 336 -9.84 13.21 13.48
C ALA A 336 -11.09 13.76 14.18
N ILE A 337 -12.08 14.25 13.41
CA ILE A 337 -13.40 14.60 13.97
C ILE A 337 -14.08 13.39 14.61
N GLY A 338 -13.98 12.23 13.96
CA GLY A 338 -14.48 10.97 14.52
C GLY A 338 -13.87 10.63 15.88
N LEU A 339 -12.55 10.83 16.02
CA LEU A 339 -11.83 10.65 17.29
C LEU A 339 -12.33 11.61 18.38
N LEU A 340 -12.67 12.84 18.01
CA LEU A 340 -13.14 13.86 18.95
C LEU A 340 -14.62 13.74 19.31
N ALA A 341 -15.42 12.93 18.62
CA ALA A 341 -16.87 12.85 18.81
C ALA A 341 -17.35 12.76 20.29
N PRO A 342 -16.67 12.04 21.21
CA PRO A 342 -17.03 12.00 22.63
C PRO A 342 -16.81 13.32 23.39
N GLU A 343 -15.88 14.15 22.93
CA GLU A 343 -15.48 15.41 23.58
C GLU A 343 -16.29 16.63 23.08
N LEU A 344 -17.02 16.46 21.97
CA LEU A 344 -17.76 17.54 21.32
C LEU A 344 -19.12 17.80 21.96
N THR A 345 -19.50 19.07 22.05
CA THR A 345 -20.85 19.50 22.43
C THR A 345 -21.88 19.11 21.36
N ALA A 346 -23.15 19.02 21.76
CA ALA A 346 -24.24 18.73 20.83
C ALA A 346 -24.33 19.74 19.67
N GLU A 347 -24.01 21.01 19.93
CA GLU A 347 -24.00 22.08 18.93
C GLU A 347 -22.85 21.88 17.92
N GLU A 348 -21.62 21.65 18.40
CA GLU A 348 -20.47 21.38 17.54
C GLU A 348 -20.70 20.14 16.65
N ARG A 349 -21.27 19.07 17.24
CA ARG A 349 -21.63 17.87 16.46
C ARG A 349 -22.68 18.17 15.40
N SER A 350 -23.69 18.98 15.71
CA SER A 350 -24.72 19.36 14.74
C SER A 350 -24.14 20.16 13.58
N GLN A 351 -23.25 21.12 13.87
CA GLN A 351 -22.59 21.94 12.85
C GLN A 351 -21.67 21.10 11.95
N LEU A 352 -20.86 20.21 12.53
CA LEU A 352 -19.99 19.31 11.77
C LEU A 352 -20.78 18.33 10.91
N LEU A 353 -21.92 17.82 11.40
CA LEU A 353 -22.80 16.97 10.60
C LEU A 353 -23.31 17.70 9.36
N GLU A 354 -23.66 18.99 9.48
CA GLU A 354 -24.08 19.81 8.35
C GLU A 354 -22.94 20.04 7.35
N SER A 355 -21.76 20.47 7.80
CA SER A 355 -20.58 20.66 6.92
C SER A 355 -20.18 19.35 6.23
N LEU A 356 -20.21 18.21 6.92
CA LEU A 356 -19.95 16.89 6.34
C LEU A 356 -20.98 16.49 5.29
N ASP A 357 -22.26 16.82 5.49
CA ASP A 357 -23.32 16.59 4.51
C ASP A 357 -23.11 17.44 3.24
N GLN A 358 -22.67 18.69 3.39
CA GLN A 358 -22.32 19.55 2.26
C GLN A 358 -21.09 19.02 1.49
N LEU A 359 -20.02 18.64 2.21
CA LEU A 359 -18.83 18.04 1.61
C LEU A 359 -19.19 16.77 0.84
N SER A 360 -19.97 15.87 1.43
CA SER A 360 -20.37 14.63 0.78
C SER A 360 -21.25 14.87 -0.46
N ALA A 361 -22.18 15.82 -0.41
CA ALA A 361 -23.02 16.19 -1.55
C ALA A 361 -22.22 16.79 -2.72
N SER A 362 -21.08 17.43 -2.44
CA SER A 362 -20.21 18.05 -3.44
C SER A 362 -19.16 17.10 -4.05
N SER A 363 -18.88 15.98 -3.38
CA SER A 363 -17.80 15.04 -3.73
C SER A 363 -18.29 13.83 -4.52
N GLN A 364 -17.55 13.47 -5.57
CA GLN A 364 -17.72 12.23 -6.32
C GLN A 364 -16.74 11.12 -5.87
N ASP A 365 -15.86 11.41 -4.91
CA ASP A 365 -14.89 10.42 -4.42
C ASP A 365 -15.53 9.45 -3.42
N ALA A 366 -15.52 8.17 -3.77
CA ALA A 366 -16.14 7.12 -2.96
C ALA A 366 -15.41 6.86 -1.63
N VAL A 367 -14.07 7.01 -1.60
CA VAL A 367 -13.27 6.79 -0.39
C VAL A 367 -13.56 7.88 0.63
N LEU A 368 -13.58 9.14 0.18
CA LEU A 368 -13.95 10.28 1.02
C LEU A 368 -15.39 10.14 1.54
N ASN A 369 -16.34 9.83 0.66
CA ASN A 369 -17.75 9.68 1.05
C ASN A 369 -17.96 8.52 2.03
N SER A 370 -17.21 7.42 1.90
CA SER A 370 -17.24 6.32 2.87
C SER A 370 -16.72 6.76 4.24
N ALA A 371 -15.60 7.49 4.30
CA ALA A 371 -15.06 8.00 5.56
C ALA A 371 -16.01 9.00 6.24
N ILE A 372 -16.64 9.89 5.46
CA ILE A 372 -17.66 10.81 5.97
C ILE A 372 -18.83 10.04 6.58
N LEU A 373 -19.33 9.01 5.90
CA LEU A 373 -20.46 8.22 6.40
C LEU A 373 -20.16 7.58 7.76
N GLU A 374 -18.97 7.01 7.92
CA GLU A 374 -18.52 6.40 9.18
C GLU A 374 -18.48 7.43 10.31
N VAL A 375 -17.84 8.57 10.08
CA VAL A 375 -17.68 9.63 11.09
C VAL A 375 -19.03 10.26 11.45
N ARG A 376 -19.94 10.43 10.48
CA ARG A 376 -21.31 10.88 10.76
C ARG A 376 -22.05 9.93 11.69
N ALA A 377 -21.84 8.61 11.56
CA ALA A 377 -22.43 7.65 12.49
C ALA A 377 -21.85 7.81 13.90
N GLN A 378 -20.54 8.04 14.02
CA GLN A 378 -19.88 8.29 15.32
C GLN A 378 -20.42 9.57 15.98
N LEU A 379 -20.57 10.66 15.25
CA LEU A 379 -21.10 11.93 15.77
C LEU A 379 -22.55 11.83 16.24
N LYS A 380 -23.38 10.97 15.63
CA LYS A 380 -24.78 10.75 16.02
C LYS A 380 -24.95 9.84 17.24
N ASN A 381 -23.96 9.00 17.51
CA ASN A 381 -24.01 7.99 18.58
C ASN A 381 -23.40 8.46 19.90
N ASN A 382 -22.69 9.59 19.90
CA ASN A 382 -22.26 10.31 21.10
C ASN A 382 -23.26 11.43 21.40
#